data_AF-A0A2S5MF95-F1
#
_entry.id   AF-A0A2S5MF95-F1
#
_cell.length_a   1.000
_cell.length_b   1.000
_cell.length_c   1.000
_cell.angle_alpha   90.00
_cell.angle_beta   90.00
_cell.angle_gamma   90.00
#
_symmetry.space_group_name_H-M   'P 1'
#
loop_
_entity.id
_entity.type
_entity.pdbx_description
1 polymer ?
#
loop_
_entity_poly.entity_id
_entity_poly.type
_entity_poly.pdbx_seq_one_letter_code
_entity_poly.pdbx_strand_id
1 'polypeptide(L)'
;MAACSGGSETISSPQIGLSCVDDSSHCVQQRGKVLDSYMSDKSRAWVKQPATPAAYASGVRMFAVSKKRKELSCDELKHAKREADGASGSLRGPGGKGLTPAQISRGVMLASDVSREIAREMSRRC
;
A
#
# COMPACT_ATOMS: atom_id res chain seq x y z
N MET A 1 31.47 21.12 9.40
CA MET A 1 30.79 19.86 9.81
C MET A 1 29.35 20.17 10.15
N ALA A 2 28.47 19.20 9.90
CA ALA A 2 27.03 19.29 9.74
C ALA A 2 26.23 19.86 10.93
N ALA A 3 25.11 20.50 10.61
CA ALA A 3 23.94 20.63 11.47
C ALA A 3 22.67 20.65 10.60
N CYS A 4 22.11 19.48 10.31
CA CYS A 4 20.73 19.38 9.81
C CYS A 4 19.83 19.27 11.03
N SER A 5 19.25 20.41 11.43
CA SER A 5 18.21 20.48 12.45
C SER A 5 16.97 19.75 11.91
N GLY A 6 16.65 18.63 12.55
CA GLY A 6 15.52 17.77 12.21
C GLY A 6 14.24 18.58 12.12
N GLY A 7 13.59 18.48 10.96
CA GLY A 7 12.27 19.02 10.74
C GLY A 7 11.30 18.43 11.75
N SER A 8 10.46 19.30 12.30
CA SER A 8 9.23 18.94 12.98
C SER A 8 8.36 18.12 12.03
N GLU A 9 8.50 16.80 12.07
CA GLU A 9 7.54 15.89 11.47
C GLU A 9 6.27 16.00 12.30
N THR A 10 5.34 16.81 11.80
CA THR A 10 3.93 16.72 12.12
C THR A 10 3.48 15.30 11.73
N ILE A 11 3.56 14.35 12.66
CA ILE A 11 3.02 12.99 12.52
C ILE A 11 1.49 13.10 12.57
N SER A 12 0.92 13.68 11.53
CA SER A 12 -0.47 13.52 11.15
C SER A 12 -0.43 12.66 9.90
N SER A 13 -0.27 11.34 10.05
CA SER A 13 -0.12 10.50 8.87
C SER A 13 -0.80 9.13 9.03
N PRO A 14 -1.57 8.67 8.02
CA PRO A 14 -2.26 7.36 7.94
C PRO A 14 -1.41 6.11 8.16
N GLN A 15 -0.14 6.26 8.55
CA GLN A 15 0.87 5.23 8.71
C GLN A 15 0.66 4.37 9.96
N ILE A 16 0.00 4.91 11.00
CA ILE A 16 -0.22 4.20 12.28
C ILE A 16 -1.04 2.91 12.06
N GLY A 17 -1.99 2.91 11.13
CA GLY A 17 -2.81 1.72 10.85
C GLY A 17 -2.17 0.72 9.87
N LEU A 18 -1.05 1.07 9.25
CA LEU A 18 -0.36 0.22 8.26
C LEU A 18 0.65 -0.73 8.93
N SER A 19 1.15 -0.41 10.12
CA SER A 19 2.05 -1.30 10.88
C SER A 19 1.33 -2.43 11.61
N CYS A 20 -0.01 -2.41 11.64
CA CYS A 20 -0.83 -3.41 12.31
C CYS A 20 -1.20 -4.54 11.32
N VAL A 21 -0.55 -5.71 11.46
CA VAL A 21 -0.61 -6.80 10.46
C VAL A 21 -1.16 -8.12 11.04
N ASP A 22 -1.61 -8.11 12.29
CA ASP A 22 -2.35 -9.23 12.88
C ASP A 22 -3.87 -9.08 12.69
N ASP A 23 -4.59 -10.15 13.01
CA ASP A 23 -6.05 -10.22 12.87
C ASP A 23 -6.79 -9.90 14.18
N SER A 24 -6.12 -9.25 15.14
CA SER A 24 -6.79 -8.69 16.31
C SER A 24 -7.83 -7.66 15.88
N SER A 25 -8.90 -7.53 16.66
CA SER A 25 -9.95 -6.53 16.42
C SER A 25 -9.38 -5.12 16.34
N HIS A 26 -8.32 -4.83 17.11
CA HIS A 26 -7.58 -3.58 17.08
C HIS A 26 -6.93 -3.33 15.70
N CYS A 27 -6.15 -4.28 15.20
CA CYS A 27 -5.51 -4.13 13.88
C CYS A 27 -6.51 -4.08 12.73
N VAL A 28 -7.60 -4.84 12.80
CA VAL A 28 -8.67 -4.79 11.78
C VAL A 28 -9.31 -3.41 11.74
N GLN A 29 -9.65 -2.83 12.90
CA GLN A 29 -10.24 -1.48 12.96
C GLN A 29 -9.28 -0.41 12.44
N GLN A 30 -8.00 -0.48 12.78
CA GLN A 30 -7.00 0.47 12.29
C GLN A 30 -6.82 0.38 10.77
N ARG A 31 -6.71 -0.84 10.23
CA ARG A 31 -6.65 -1.08 8.78
C ARG A 31 -7.90 -0.56 8.07
N GLY A 32 -9.08 -0.74 8.66
CA GLY A 32 -10.34 -0.20 8.17
C GLY A 32 -10.33 1.32 8.05
N LYS A 33 -9.92 2.04 9.11
CA LYS A 33 -9.83 3.52 9.08
C LYS A 33 -8.89 4.03 7.99
N VAL A 34 -7.76 3.35 7.76
CA VAL A 34 -6.83 3.73 6.69
C VAL A 34 -7.46 3.46 5.32
N LEU A 35 -8.14 2.33 5.14
CA LEU A 35 -8.87 2.04 3.91
C LEU A 35 -9.93 3.11 3.63
N ASP A 36 -10.73 3.47 4.63
CA ASP A 36 -11.77 4.50 4.50
C ASP A 36 -11.16 5.84 4.09
N SER A 37 -9.99 6.21 4.65
CA SER A 37 -9.28 7.41 4.24
C SER A 37 -8.92 7.39 2.75
N TYR A 38 -8.41 6.26 2.22
CA TYR A 38 -8.11 6.12 0.79
C TYR A 38 -9.36 6.14 -0.09
N MET A 39 -10.48 5.59 0.39
CA MET A 39 -11.74 5.58 -0.36
C MET A 39 -12.40 6.96 -0.41
N SER A 40 -12.20 7.76 0.65
CA SER A 40 -12.72 9.13 0.76
C SER A 40 -11.87 10.17 -0.01
N ASP A 41 -10.60 9.88 -0.28
CA ASP A 41 -9.72 10.77 -1.04
C ASP A 41 -10.08 10.77 -2.54
N LYS A 42 -10.84 11.80 -2.95
CA LYS A 42 -11.24 12.03 -4.35
C LYS A 42 -10.05 12.39 -5.26
N SER A 43 -8.98 12.96 -4.70
CA SER A 43 -7.78 13.30 -5.46
C SER A 43 -6.93 12.07 -5.77
N ARG A 44 -7.06 11.01 -4.95
CA ARG A 44 -6.27 9.77 -5.01
C ARG A 44 -4.77 10.03 -4.99
N ALA A 45 -4.35 11.12 -4.37
CA ALA A 45 -2.95 11.53 -4.30
C ALA A 45 -2.07 10.42 -3.70
N TRP A 46 -2.64 9.62 -2.79
CA TRP A 46 -2.00 8.47 -2.18
C TRP A 46 -1.47 7.45 -3.21
N VAL A 47 -2.09 7.29 -4.39
CA VAL A 47 -1.68 6.30 -5.40
C VAL A 47 -0.27 6.55 -5.92
N LYS A 48 0.16 7.81 -6.02
CA LYS A 48 1.49 8.19 -6.52
C LYS A 48 2.51 8.43 -5.39
N GLN A 49 2.06 8.44 -4.14
CA GLN A 49 2.95 8.55 -2.99
C GLN A 49 3.73 7.24 -2.81
N PRO A 50 5.00 7.31 -2.40
CA PRO A 50 5.78 6.10 -2.13
C PRO A 50 5.12 5.27 -1.03
N ALA A 51 4.98 3.97 -1.27
CA ALA A 51 4.47 3.04 -0.29
C ALA A 51 5.53 2.73 0.77
N THR A 52 5.13 2.72 2.04
CA THR A 52 5.99 2.22 3.12
C THR A 52 5.95 0.68 3.15
N PRO A 53 6.99 0.00 3.66
CA PRO A 53 6.95 -1.47 3.82
C PRO A 53 5.73 -1.97 4.61
N ALA A 54 5.32 -1.21 5.62
CA ALA A 54 4.11 -1.47 6.41
C ALA A 54 2.83 -1.41 5.54
N ALA A 55 2.78 -0.55 4.53
CA ALA A 55 1.64 -0.48 3.60
C ALA A 55 1.45 -1.75 2.77
N TYR A 56 2.56 -2.43 2.43
CA TYR A 56 2.51 -3.73 1.76
C TYR A 56 2.08 -4.84 2.71
N ALA A 57 2.60 -4.82 3.94
CA ALA A 57 2.34 -5.86 4.93
C ALA A 57 0.86 -5.88 5.37
N SER A 58 0.28 -4.71 5.64
CA SER A 58 -1.14 -4.61 6.03
C SER A 58 -2.11 -4.94 4.90
N GLY A 59 -1.67 -4.89 3.63
CA GLY A 59 -2.47 -5.16 2.44
C GLY A 59 -3.51 -4.09 2.09
N VAL A 60 -3.73 -3.11 2.98
CA VAL A 60 -4.76 -2.05 2.83
C VAL A 60 -4.58 -1.28 1.55
N ARG A 61 -3.34 -0.92 1.22
CA ARG A 61 -3.05 -0.14 0.01
C ARG A 61 -3.34 -0.91 -1.26
N MET A 62 -2.90 -2.17 -1.36
CA MET A 62 -3.21 -3.03 -2.50
C MET A 62 -4.71 -3.25 -2.65
N PHE A 63 -5.42 -3.43 -1.54
CA PHE A 63 -6.87 -3.56 -1.53
C PHE A 63 -7.58 -2.29 -2.02
N ALA A 64 -7.13 -1.11 -1.56
CA ALA A 64 -7.64 0.17 -2.01
C ALA A 64 -7.43 0.38 -3.53
N VAL A 65 -6.26 0.02 -4.04
CA VAL A 65 -5.96 0.07 -5.48
C VAL A 65 -6.90 -0.84 -6.26
N SER A 66 -7.09 -2.08 -5.82
CA SER A 66 -8.04 -3.00 -6.47
C SER A 66 -9.45 -2.40 -6.53
N LYS A 67 -9.95 -1.84 -5.43
CA LYS A 67 -11.29 -1.21 -5.37
C LYS A 67 -11.41 0.00 -6.30
N LYS A 68 -10.38 0.85 -6.35
CA LYS A 68 -10.38 2.09 -7.13
C LYS A 68 -9.90 1.95 -8.58
N ARG A 69 -9.43 0.78 -9.01
CA ARG A 69 -8.78 0.56 -10.33
C ARG A 69 -9.55 1.13 -11.53
N LYS A 70 -10.88 1.07 -11.51
CA LYS A 70 -11.75 1.58 -12.59
C LYS A 70 -11.80 3.12 -12.64
N GLU A 71 -11.52 3.78 -11.52
CA GLU A 71 -11.50 5.24 -11.38
C GLU A 71 -10.10 5.84 -11.62
N LEU A 72 -9.04 5.01 -11.58
CA LEU A 72 -7.66 5.48 -11.80
C LEU A 72 -7.49 6.01 -13.22
N SER A 73 -6.56 6.92 -13.46
CA SER A 73 -6.05 7.25 -14.80
C SER A 73 -5.06 6.18 -15.28
N CYS A 74 -4.71 6.19 -16.57
CA CYS A 74 -3.71 5.25 -17.10
C CYS A 74 -2.33 5.41 -16.47
N ASP A 75 -1.94 6.64 -16.09
CA ASP A 75 -0.69 6.89 -15.38
C ASP A 75 -0.73 6.36 -13.95
N GLU A 76 -1.86 6.52 -13.26
CA GLU A 76 -2.08 5.94 -11.93
C GLU A 76 -2.10 4.42 -11.99
N LEU A 77 -2.70 3.81 -13.00
CA LEU A 77 -2.65 2.36 -13.22
C LEU A 77 -1.22 1.88 -13.45
N LYS A 78 -0.43 2.55 -14.29
CA LYS A 78 0.98 2.22 -14.52
C LYS A 78 1.80 2.31 -13.22
N HIS A 79 1.55 3.34 -12.42
CA HIS A 79 2.22 3.50 -11.12
C HIS A 79 1.84 2.37 -10.17
N ALA A 80 0.54 2.13 -9.98
CA ALA A 80 0.01 1.09 -9.12
C ALA A 80 0.47 -0.32 -9.54
N LYS A 81 0.57 -0.59 -10.84
CA LYS A 81 1.10 -1.86 -11.35
C LYS A 81 2.56 -2.06 -10.96
N ARG A 82 3.41 -1.04 -11.19
CA ARG A 82 4.83 -1.09 -10.81
C ARG A 82 5.00 -1.31 -9.30
N GLU A 83 4.16 -0.66 -8.51
CA GLU A 83 4.14 -0.83 -7.07
C GLU A 83 3.79 -2.28 -6.67
N ALA A 84 2.74 -2.85 -7.27
CA ALA A 84 2.30 -4.22 -7.01
C ALA A 84 3.36 -5.26 -7.44
N ASP A 85 4.02 -5.05 -8.59
CA ASP A 85 5.10 -5.92 -9.07
C ASP A 85 6.32 -5.90 -8.12
N GLY A 86 6.60 -4.75 -7.48
CA GLY A 86 7.71 -4.56 -6.54
C GLY A 86 7.46 -5.06 -5.12
N ALA A 87 6.22 -5.45 -4.78
CA ALA A 87 5.84 -5.82 -3.42
C ALA A 87 6.61 -7.05 -2.89
N SER A 88 6.90 -8.03 -3.76
CA SER A 88 7.67 -9.23 -3.38
C SER A 88 9.08 -8.90 -2.89
N GLY A 89 9.79 -8.04 -3.62
CA GLY A 89 11.12 -7.59 -3.20
C GLY A 89 11.08 -6.79 -1.90
N SER A 90 10.06 -5.94 -1.74
CA SER A 90 9.89 -5.12 -0.54
C SER A 90 9.59 -5.95 0.73
N LEU A 91 8.71 -6.95 0.61
CA LEU A 91 8.30 -7.83 1.72
C LEU A 91 9.31 -8.92 2.05
N ARG A 92 10.07 -9.42 1.08
CA ARG A 92 11.12 -10.43 1.32
C ARG A 92 12.47 -9.81 1.69
N GLY A 93 12.65 -8.52 1.42
CA GLY A 93 13.84 -7.75 1.79
C GLY A 93 13.77 -7.15 3.21
N PRO A 94 14.61 -6.14 3.50
CA PRO A 94 14.66 -5.48 4.81
C PRO A 94 13.32 -4.91 5.28
N GLY A 95 12.42 -4.56 4.36
CA GLY A 95 11.09 -4.04 4.66
C GLY A 95 10.14 -5.05 5.31
N GLY A 96 10.39 -6.36 5.17
CA GLY A 96 9.62 -7.41 5.84
C GLY A 96 10.17 -7.84 7.20
N LYS A 97 11.23 -7.19 7.70
CA LYS A 97 11.85 -7.54 8.99
C LYS A 97 10.81 -7.43 10.11
N GLY A 98 10.55 -8.53 10.81
CA GLY A 98 9.55 -8.61 11.89
C GLY A 98 8.19 -9.19 11.46
N LEU A 99 7.99 -9.47 10.17
CA LEU A 99 6.83 -10.21 9.68
C LEU A 99 7.07 -11.72 9.74
N THR A 100 6.01 -12.46 10.02
CA THR A 100 6.03 -13.93 9.89
C THR A 100 6.07 -14.34 8.41
N PRO A 101 6.61 -15.53 8.08
CA PRO A 101 6.57 -16.06 6.72
C PRO A 101 5.16 -16.09 6.11
N ALA A 102 4.14 -16.38 6.94
CA ALA A 102 2.75 -16.38 6.52
C ALA A 102 2.24 -14.97 6.15
N GLN A 103 2.59 -13.94 6.92
CA GLN A 103 2.24 -12.55 6.59
C GLN A 103 2.90 -12.08 5.29
N ILE A 104 4.20 -12.40 5.11
CA ILE A 104 4.92 -12.13 3.86
C ILE A 104 4.22 -12.82 2.68
N SER A 105 3.93 -14.12 2.80
CA SER A 105 3.26 -14.88 1.75
C SER A 105 1.92 -14.28 1.35
N ARG A 106 1.07 -13.93 2.34
CA ARG A 106 -0.23 -13.29 2.07
C ARG A 106 -0.09 -11.94 1.36
N GLY A 107 0.84 -11.09 1.80
CA GLY A 107 1.10 -9.80 1.16
C GLY A 107 1.56 -9.95 -0.30
N VAL A 108 2.45 -10.91 -0.57
CA VAL A 108 2.95 -11.20 -1.92
C VAL A 108 1.84 -11.73 -2.84
N MET A 109 1.00 -12.65 -2.34
CA MET A 109 -0.13 -13.18 -3.11
C MET A 109 -1.13 -12.07 -3.47
N LEU A 110 -1.53 -11.27 -2.48
CA LEU A 110 -2.43 -10.14 -2.69
C LEU A 110 -1.89 -9.15 -3.74
N ALA A 111 -0.62 -8.74 -3.61
CA ALA A 111 -0.02 -7.83 -4.56
C ALA A 111 0.03 -8.42 -5.98
N SER A 112 0.30 -9.72 -6.11
CA SER A 112 0.30 -10.42 -7.40
C SER A 112 -1.08 -10.44 -8.05
N ASP A 113 -2.14 -10.65 -7.27
CA ASP A 113 -3.53 -10.62 -7.76
C ASP A 113 -3.93 -9.22 -8.20
N VAL A 114 -3.59 -8.20 -7.41
CA VAL A 114 -3.85 -6.80 -7.73
C VAL A 114 -3.08 -6.37 -8.99
N SER A 115 -1.81 -6.79 -9.16
CA SER A 115 -1.05 -6.52 -10.38
C SER A 115 -1.75 -7.09 -11.63
N ARG A 116 -2.27 -8.33 -11.54
CA ARG A 116 -3.03 -8.96 -12.63
C ARG A 116 -4.34 -8.22 -12.92
N GLU A 117 -5.05 -7.77 -11.89
CA GLU A 117 -6.27 -6.97 -12.07
C GLU A 117 -6.00 -5.63 -12.75
N ILE A 118 -4.95 -4.92 -12.33
CA ILE A 118 -4.52 -3.67 -12.93
C ILE A 118 -4.09 -3.89 -14.38
N ALA A 119 -3.33 -4.95 -14.67
CA ALA A 119 -2.89 -5.26 -16.03
C ALA A 119 -4.08 -5.46 -16.98
N ARG A 120 -5.12 -6.18 -16.53
CA ARG A 120 -6.37 -6.36 -17.29
C ARG A 120 -7.11 -5.04 -17.51
N GLU A 121 -7.16 -4.20 -16.48
CA GLU A 121 -7.78 -2.87 -16.60
C GLU A 121 -6.98 -2.00 -17.58
N MET A 122 -5.64 -1.98 -17.50
CA MET A 122 -4.78 -1.26 -18.43
C MET A 122 -4.99 -1.73 -19.88
N SER A 123 -4.96 -3.04 -20.14
CA SER A 123 -5.15 -3.57 -21.50
C SER A 123 -6.51 -3.23 -22.10
N ARG A 124 -7.51 -2.96 -21.25
CA ARG A 124 -8.86 -2.60 -21.70
C ARG A 124 -8.95 -1.14 -22.16
N ARG A 125 -8.12 -0.22 -21.64
CA ARG A 125 -8.38 1.22 -21.80
C ARG A 125 -7.17 2.17 -21.96
N CYS A 126 -5.92 1.72 -21.97
CA CYS A 126 -4.74 2.61 -21.87
C CYS A 126 -3.81 2.70 -23.10
#